data_AF-A0A3P1B4R3-F1
#
_entry.id   AF-A0A3P1B4R3-F1
#
_cell.length_a   1.000
_cell.length_b   1.000
_cell.length_c   1.000
_cell.angle_alpha   90.00
_cell.angle_beta   90.00
_cell.angle_gamma   90.00
#
_symmetry.space_group_name_H-M   'P 1'
#
loop_
_entity.id
_entity.type
_entity.pdbx_description
1 polymer ?
#
loop_
_entity_poly.entity_id
_entity_poly.type
_entity_poly.pdbx_seq_one_letter_code
_entity_poly.pdbx_strand_id
1 'polypeptide(L)'
;MLTLNIKTRFIYGWFSLRSIKLYVDDVLFTKFLAQGTSIIEIPDDAQKLTFVLGKVYHYKTNMYVTKEDRKRKEIFMGLHLNHRNLLFFLYDSLRTDYLRSVKLTIQEYASFENDIYQQEFITLKDNKTSIISLLVSLVILLFSVVQQENELAPLAFMIGLSSTIASLVYFKDLQIEKRTYKTRILSTIALFVLAVLFLENSYGFLHYIILMFTILLTLFFIENLKSNQNIDVKEV
;
A
#
# COMPACT_ATOMS: atom_id res chain seq x y z
N MET A 1 28.49 27.72 0.50
CA MET A 1 27.28 27.04 -0.02
C MET A 1 27.36 25.58 0.42
N LEU A 2 26.24 25.06 0.94
CA LEU A 2 26.13 23.68 1.40
C LEU A 2 25.14 22.92 0.49
N THR A 3 25.50 21.74 0.03
CA THR A 3 24.66 20.95 -0.89
C THR A 3 23.73 20.02 -0.11
N LEU A 4 22.43 20.17 -0.29
CA LEU A 4 21.39 19.31 0.27
C LEU A 4 20.90 18.34 -0.81
N ASN A 5 21.26 17.07 -0.66
CA ASN A 5 20.82 15.95 -1.48
C ASN A 5 19.59 15.30 -0.84
N ILE A 6 18.44 15.40 -1.49
CA ILE A 6 17.16 14.89 -0.97
C ILE A 6 16.67 13.75 -1.86
N LYS A 7 16.34 12.62 -1.24
CA LYS A 7 15.54 11.56 -1.86
C LYS A 7 14.17 11.50 -1.23
N THR A 8 13.16 11.43 -2.08
CA THR A 8 11.76 11.36 -1.68
C THR A 8 11.08 10.17 -2.34
N ARG A 9 10.42 9.34 -1.53
CA ARG A 9 9.61 8.23 -2.04
C ARG A 9 8.34 8.11 -1.23
N PHE A 10 7.26 8.71 -1.73
CA PHE A 10 5.91 8.51 -1.21
C PHE A 10 5.23 7.44 -2.06
N ILE A 11 5.17 6.22 -1.53
CA ILE A 11 4.52 5.10 -2.24
C ILE A 11 3.02 5.19 -2.02
N TYR A 12 2.27 5.15 -3.13
CA TYR A 12 0.81 5.16 -3.20
C TYR A 12 0.13 6.26 -2.33
N GLY A 13 -0.21 7.39 -2.94
CA GLY A 13 -1.03 8.39 -2.27
C GLY A 13 -1.19 9.69 -3.04
N TRP A 14 -2.21 10.46 -2.65
CA TRP A 14 -2.55 11.81 -3.14
C TRP A 14 -1.42 12.85 -3.03
N PHE A 15 -0.31 12.49 -2.40
CA PHE A 15 0.85 13.33 -2.14
C PHE A 15 2.01 13.12 -3.14
N SER A 16 2.00 12.06 -3.95
CA SER A 16 3.07 11.76 -4.92
C SER A 16 3.33 12.90 -5.90
N LEU A 17 2.28 13.56 -6.37
CA LEU A 17 2.35 14.68 -7.32
C LEU A 17 2.41 16.06 -6.64
N ARG A 18 2.56 16.10 -5.31
CA ARG A 18 2.57 17.38 -4.59
C ARG A 18 3.99 17.90 -4.41
N SER A 19 4.07 19.21 -4.23
CA SER A 19 5.32 19.86 -3.86
C SER A 19 5.53 19.82 -2.35
N ILE A 20 6.74 19.49 -1.92
CA ILE A 20 7.24 19.72 -0.56
C ILE A 20 7.86 21.12 -0.53
N LYS A 21 7.49 21.90 0.49
CA LYS A 21 8.11 23.22 0.74
C LYS A 21 9.29 23.03 1.68
N LEU A 22 10.46 23.56 1.31
CA LEU A 22 11.62 23.65 2.17
C LEU A 22 11.70 25.06 2.75
N TYR A 23 11.79 25.16 4.07
CA TYR A 23 12.11 26.37 4.78
C TYR A 23 13.50 26.23 5.41
N VAL A 24 14.33 27.26 5.25
CA VAL A 24 15.64 27.39 5.91
C VAL A 24 15.48 28.48 6.96
N ASP A 25 15.73 28.14 8.23
CA ASP A 25 15.57 29.06 9.36
C ASP A 25 14.20 29.77 9.37
N ASP A 26 13.16 28.97 9.14
CA ASP A 26 11.75 29.38 9.07
C ASP A 26 11.37 30.33 7.90
N VAL A 27 12.29 30.59 6.95
CA VAL A 27 12.05 31.31 5.70
C VAL A 27 11.84 30.33 4.54
N LEU A 28 10.77 30.51 3.75
CA LEU A 28 10.51 29.65 2.58
C LEU A 28 11.65 29.80 1.56
N PHE A 29 12.38 28.71 1.33
CA PHE A 29 13.53 28.71 0.45
C PHE A 29 13.18 28.21 -0.96
N THR A 30 12.58 27.02 -1.05
CA THR A 30 12.21 26.45 -2.35
C THR A 30 11.09 25.40 -2.21
N LYS A 31 10.63 24.90 -3.36
CA LYS A 31 9.66 23.80 -3.48
C LYS A 31 10.20 22.76 -4.44
N PHE A 32 10.04 21.49 -4.09
CA PHE A 32 10.46 20.37 -4.93
C PHE A 32 9.39 19.27 -4.92
N LEU A 33 9.43 18.38 -5.89
CA LEU A 33 8.44 17.31 -6.01
C LEU A 33 8.60 16.28 -4.90
N ALA A 34 7.48 15.73 -4.45
CA ALA A 34 7.40 14.67 -3.45
C ALA A 34 7.80 13.27 -3.97
N GLN A 35 8.47 13.21 -5.12
CA GLN A 35 9.00 12.00 -5.73
C GLN A 35 10.36 12.27 -6.38
N GLY A 36 11.26 11.30 -6.22
CA GLY A 36 12.57 11.29 -6.85
C GLY A 36 13.63 12.02 -6.04
N THR A 37 14.68 12.43 -6.73
CA THR A 37 15.84 13.13 -6.18
C THR A 37 15.73 14.63 -6.37
N SER A 38 16.25 15.41 -5.43
CA SER A 38 16.38 16.87 -5.54
C SER A 38 17.69 17.30 -4.93
N ILE A 39 18.43 18.15 -5.63
CA ILE A 39 19.70 18.70 -5.17
C ILE A 39 19.49 20.21 -5.02
N ILE A 40 19.73 20.73 -3.83
CA ILE A 40 19.44 22.13 -3.48
C ILE A 40 20.65 22.70 -2.75
N GLU A 41 21.13 23.86 -3.19
CA GLU A 41 22.17 24.60 -2.47
C GLU A 41 21.52 25.46 -1.39
N ILE A 42 21.98 25.33 -0.13
CA ILE A 42 21.50 26.12 1.00
C ILE A 42 22.65 26.96 1.60
N PRO A 43 22.34 28.05 2.33
CA PRO A 43 23.34 28.87 3.00
C PRO A 43 24.19 28.07 4.01
N ASP A 44 25.47 28.45 4.16
CA ASP A 44 26.40 27.76 5.09
C ASP A 44 26.06 28.01 6.57
N ASP A 45 25.40 29.13 6.85
CA ASP A 45 24.97 29.55 8.17
C ASP A 45 23.63 28.94 8.59
N ALA A 46 22.95 28.22 7.69
CA ALA A 46 21.70 27.53 7.95
C ALA A 46 21.78 26.69 9.23
N GLN A 47 20.79 26.83 10.11
CA GLN A 47 20.73 26.08 11.37
C GLN A 47 19.65 25.01 11.34
N LYS A 48 18.50 25.32 10.73
CA LYS A 48 17.31 24.48 10.74
C LYS A 48 16.69 24.40 9.36
N LEU A 49 16.45 23.17 8.93
CA LEU A 49 15.71 22.83 7.73
C LEU A 49 14.34 22.31 8.16
N THR A 50 13.29 22.88 7.55
CA THR A 50 11.90 22.50 7.82
C THR A 50 11.24 22.09 6.52
N PHE A 51 10.72 20.87 6.48
CA PHE A 51 10.01 20.32 5.33
C PHE A 51 8.52 20.31 5.63
N VAL A 52 7.73 20.85 4.69
CA VAL A 52 6.28 20.94 4.84
C VAL A 52 5.57 20.34 3.63
N LEU A 53 4.68 19.39 3.90
CA LEU A 53 3.81 18.75 2.90
C LEU A 53 2.34 19.06 3.19
N GLY A 54 1.57 19.41 2.15
CA GLY A 54 0.14 19.74 2.27
C GLY A 54 -0.14 21.24 2.35
N LYS A 55 -1.41 21.62 2.17
CA LYS A 55 -1.90 23.02 2.25
C LYS A 55 -2.94 23.20 3.36
N VAL A 56 -3.78 22.19 3.57
CA VAL A 56 -4.86 22.20 4.58
C VAL A 56 -4.37 21.57 5.88
N TYR A 57 -3.79 20.37 5.79
CA TYR A 57 -3.04 19.74 6.88
C TYR A 57 -1.55 19.78 6.52
N HIS A 58 -0.79 20.62 7.22
CA HIS A 58 0.64 20.76 7.01
C HIS A 58 1.37 19.70 7.84
N TYR A 59 1.84 18.63 7.19
CA TYR A 59 2.79 17.71 7.82
C TYR A 59 4.15 18.37 7.82
N LYS A 60 4.77 18.48 9.00
CA LYS A 60 6.04 19.18 9.19
C LYS A 60 7.06 18.24 9.83
N THR A 61 8.26 18.23 9.27
CA THR A 61 9.43 17.61 9.89
C THR A 61 10.59 18.59 9.87
N ASN A 62 11.40 18.55 10.92
CA ASN A 62 12.52 19.46 11.12
C ASN A 62 13.83 18.67 11.17
N MET A 63 14.90 19.29 10.70
CA MET A 63 16.24 18.77 10.79
C MET A 63 17.19 19.92 11.13
N TYR A 64 18.17 19.64 11.99
CA TYR A 64 19.17 20.62 12.40
C TYR A 64 20.50 20.34 11.72
N VAL A 65 21.08 21.36 11.11
CA VAL A 65 22.38 21.29 10.44
C VAL A 65 23.48 21.20 11.50
N THR A 66 24.27 20.14 11.46
CA THR A 66 25.33 19.93 12.46
C THR A 66 26.67 20.50 11.99
N LYS A 67 27.63 20.64 12.91
CA LYS A 67 29.00 21.06 12.56
C LYS A 67 29.68 20.12 11.57
N GLU A 68 29.36 18.82 11.63
CA GLU A 68 29.91 17.82 10.71
C GLU A 68 29.38 17.99 9.29
N ASP A 69 28.12 18.43 9.14
CA ASP A 69 27.55 18.75 7.82
C ASP A 69 28.31 19.90 7.17
N ARG A 70 28.57 20.95 7.96
CA ARG A 70 29.31 22.13 7.50
C ARG A 70 30.74 21.79 7.07
N LYS A 71 31.39 20.84 7.76
CA LYS A 71 32.72 20.34 7.35
C LYS A 71 32.66 19.59 6.02
N ARG A 72 31.64 18.75 5.83
CA ARG A 72 31.48 17.92 4.62
C ARG A 72 30.96 18.71 3.41
N LYS A 73 30.35 19.88 3.64
CA LYS A 73 29.65 20.69 2.64
C LYS A 73 28.48 19.97 1.94
N GLU A 74 28.07 18.82 2.47
CA GLU A 74 27.02 17.98 1.89
C GLU A 74 26.15 17.37 2.98
N ILE A 75 24.85 17.32 2.72
CA ILE A 75 23.84 16.65 3.54
C ILE A 75 23.07 15.69 2.65
N PHE A 76 22.97 14.43 3.07
CA PHE A 76 22.09 13.44 2.44
C PHE A 76 20.85 13.24 3.30
N MET A 77 19.68 13.38 2.69
CA MET A 77 18.41 13.31 3.38
C MET A 77 17.42 12.42 2.64
N GLY A 78 16.68 11.66 3.44
CA GLY A 78 15.54 10.90 3.01
C GLY A 78 14.24 11.46 3.58
N LEU A 79 13.23 11.64 2.73
CA LEU A 79 11.87 11.94 3.16
C LEU A 79 10.94 10.77 2.86
N HIS A 80 10.18 10.35 3.87
CA HIS A 80 9.23 9.26 3.76
C HIS A 80 7.95 9.53 4.56
N LEU A 81 6.89 8.76 4.27
CA LEU A 81 5.63 8.86 5.00
C LEU A 81 5.58 7.81 6.10
N ASN A 82 5.23 8.23 7.32
CA ASN A 82 5.03 7.38 8.48
C ASN A 82 3.65 6.71 8.43
N HIS A 83 3.50 5.73 7.54
CA HIS A 83 2.37 4.82 7.54
C HIS A 83 2.84 3.40 7.81
N ARG A 84 2.10 2.68 8.64
CA ARG A 84 2.39 1.29 8.98
C ARG A 84 2.17 0.41 7.77
N ASN A 85 1.08 0.65 7.04
CA ASN A 85 0.70 -0.10 5.86
C ASN A 85 -0.38 0.67 5.06
N LEU A 86 -0.54 0.33 3.77
CA LEU A 86 -1.61 0.76 2.86
C LEU A 86 -3.00 0.64 3.51
N LEU A 87 -3.33 -0.44 4.23
CA LEU A 87 -4.65 -0.56 4.84
C LEU A 87 -4.96 0.56 5.85
N PHE A 88 -3.94 1.04 6.56
CA PHE A 88 -4.05 2.13 7.51
C PHE A 88 -3.55 3.47 6.96
N PHE A 89 -3.28 3.62 5.65
CA PHE A 89 -2.67 4.86 5.13
C PHE A 89 -3.55 6.08 5.39
N LEU A 90 -4.88 5.93 5.27
CA LEU A 90 -5.83 7.01 5.55
C LEU A 90 -5.81 7.41 7.02
N TYR A 91 -5.84 6.44 7.93
CA TYR A 91 -5.78 6.69 9.37
C TYR A 91 -4.44 7.30 9.77
N ASP A 92 -3.34 6.74 9.27
CA ASP A 92 -1.99 7.22 9.57
C ASP A 92 -1.75 8.62 8.98
N SER A 93 -2.43 8.98 7.88
CA SER A 93 -2.39 10.35 7.33
C SER A 93 -3.01 11.41 8.24
N LEU A 94 -3.79 11.03 9.25
CA LEU A 94 -4.30 11.98 10.25
C LEU A 94 -3.26 12.35 11.31
N ARG A 95 -2.14 11.63 11.37
CA ARG A 95 -1.09 11.88 12.36
C ARG A 95 -0.30 13.14 12.00
N THR A 96 0.10 13.90 13.01
CA THR A 96 0.90 15.11 12.84
C THR A 96 2.33 14.81 12.36
N ASP A 97 2.85 13.63 12.68
CA ASP A 97 4.19 13.15 12.33
C ASP A 97 4.20 12.27 11.06
N TYR A 98 3.22 12.46 10.18
CA TYR A 98 3.06 11.67 8.96
C TYR A 98 4.21 11.87 7.96
N LEU A 99 4.76 13.07 7.85
CA LEU A 99 6.00 13.33 7.09
C LEU A 99 7.20 13.17 8.03
N ARG A 100 8.17 12.35 7.65
CA ARG A 100 9.42 12.20 8.41
C ARG A 100 10.64 12.46 7.54
N SER A 101 11.63 13.09 8.14
CA SER A 101 12.96 13.31 7.56
C SER A 101 13.99 12.50 8.31
N VAL A 102 14.84 11.80 7.58
CA VAL A 102 15.97 11.04 8.13
C VAL A 102 17.24 11.52 7.45
N LYS A 103 18.28 11.75 8.25
CA LYS A 103 19.61 12.05 7.75
C LYS A 103 20.32 10.74 7.42
N LEU A 104 20.88 10.65 6.23
CA LEU A 104 21.42 9.41 5.68
C LEU A 104 22.93 9.54 5.50
N THR A 105 23.62 8.41 5.56
CA THR A 105 24.96 8.26 4.99
C THR A 105 24.89 8.15 3.47
N ILE A 106 26.03 8.25 2.78
CA ILE A 106 26.11 8.11 1.31
C ILE A 106 25.60 6.73 0.87
N GLN A 107 25.93 5.69 1.63
CA GLN A 107 25.52 4.31 1.36
C GLN A 107 24.01 4.16 1.52
N GLU A 108 23.45 4.63 2.64
CA GLU A 108 22.01 4.61 2.89
C GLU A 108 21.25 5.50 1.88
N TYR A 109 21.84 6.60 1.43
CA TYR A 109 21.24 7.44 0.39
C TYR A 109 21.16 6.71 -0.95
N ALA A 110 22.15 5.90 -1.29
CA ALA A 110 22.12 5.08 -2.50
C ALA A 110 20.99 4.04 -2.43
N SER A 111 20.83 3.36 -1.29
CA SER A 111 19.83 2.28 -1.09
C SER A 111 18.46 2.74 -0.58
N PHE A 112 18.28 4.02 -0.22
CA PHE A 112 17.06 4.57 0.39
C PHE A 112 15.76 4.23 -0.35
N GLU A 113 15.83 4.14 -1.68
CA GLU A 113 14.68 3.76 -2.50
C GLU A 113 14.28 2.31 -2.30
N ASN A 114 15.25 1.41 -2.13
CA ASN A 114 15.03 -0.03 -1.98
C ASN A 114 14.69 -0.41 -0.54
N ASP A 115 15.24 0.29 0.46
CA ASP A 115 15.21 -0.15 1.86
C ASP A 115 13.91 0.20 2.61
N ILE A 116 13.26 1.35 2.34
CA ILE A 116 12.09 1.76 3.15
C ILE A 116 10.84 0.97 2.80
N TYR A 117 10.77 0.45 1.57
CA TYR A 117 9.57 -0.16 1.05
C TYR A 117 9.89 -1.33 0.12
N GLN A 118 10.68 -2.29 0.59
CA GLN A 118 10.89 -3.55 -0.13
C GLN A 118 9.52 -4.14 -0.51
N GLN A 119 9.17 -4.02 -1.79
CA GLN A 119 7.97 -4.64 -2.34
C GLN A 119 8.30 -6.11 -2.53
N GLU A 120 7.97 -6.92 -1.52
CA GLU A 120 8.08 -8.37 -1.65
C GLU A 120 7.06 -8.83 -2.71
N PHE A 121 7.55 -9.31 -3.85
CA PHE A 121 6.71 -9.93 -4.87
C PHE A 121 6.62 -11.43 -4.60
N ILE A 122 5.43 -11.99 -4.80
CA ILE A 122 5.21 -13.43 -4.84
C ILE A 122 4.93 -13.84 -6.28
N THR A 123 5.45 -15.00 -6.66
CA THR A 123 5.05 -15.65 -7.91
C THR A 123 3.98 -16.68 -7.58
N LEU A 124 2.82 -16.56 -8.23
CA LEU A 124 1.74 -17.53 -8.12
C LEU A 124 2.06 -18.73 -9.01
N LYS A 125 1.82 -19.93 -8.50
CA LYS A 125 2.05 -21.18 -9.25
C LYS A 125 1.04 -21.36 -10.38
N ASP A 126 -0.19 -20.91 -10.17
CA ASP A 126 -1.30 -21.02 -11.10
C ASP A 126 -2.41 -20.00 -10.80
N ASN A 127 -3.40 -19.94 -11.69
CA ASN A 127 -4.55 -19.04 -11.59
C ASN A 127 -5.74 -19.69 -10.85
N LYS A 128 -5.55 -20.80 -10.11
CA LYS A 128 -6.66 -21.53 -9.48
C LYS A 128 -7.43 -20.66 -8.51
N THR A 129 -6.73 -19.80 -7.77
CA THR A 129 -7.34 -18.85 -6.83
C THR A 129 -8.32 -17.90 -7.54
N SER A 130 -7.91 -17.33 -8.67
CA SER A 130 -8.78 -16.48 -9.51
C SER A 130 -9.95 -17.25 -10.11
N ILE A 131 -9.75 -18.51 -10.54
CA ILE A 131 -10.83 -19.36 -11.08
C ILE A 131 -11.88 -19.67 -10.01
N ILE A 132 -11.46 -20.09 -8.83
CA ILE A 132 -12.39 -20.43 -7.74
C ILE A 132 -13.13 -19.19 -7.26
N SER A 133 -12.42 -18.07 -7.08
CA SER A 133 -13.02 -16.78 -6.75
C SER A 133 -14.07 -16.37 -7.79
N LEU A 134 -13.77 -16.55 -9.08
CA LEU A 134 -14.71 -16.30 -10.16
C LEU A 134 -15.97 -17.17 -10.05
N LEU A 135 -15.81 -18.49 -9.87
CA LEU A 135 -16.93 -19.42 -9.74
C LEU A 135 -17.85 -19.07 -8.55
N VAL A 136 -17.27 -18.81 -7.37
CA VAL A 136 -18.05 -18.42 -6.19
C VAL A 136 -18.77 -17.10 -6.42
N SER A 137 -18.10 -16.12 -7.01
CA SER A 137 -18.70 -14.82 -7.30
C SER A 137 -19.86 -14.91 -8.30
N LEU A 138 -19.77 -15.78 -9.31
CA LEU A 138 -20.84 -16.03 -10.26
C LEU A 138 -22.03 -16.73 -9.61
N VAL A 139 -21.79 -17.70 -8.72
CA VAL A 139 -22.85 -18.35 -7.94
C VAL A 139 -23.58 -17.31 -7.08
N ILE A 140 -22.85 -16.47 -6.33
CA ILE A 140 -23.45 -15.40 -5.52
C ILE A 140 -24.27 -14.46 -6.41
N LEU A 141 -23.72 -14.02 -7.54
CA LEU A 141 -24.38 -13.11 -8.47
C LEU A 141 -25.67 -13.69 -9.03
N LEU A 142 -25.65 -14.93 -9.54
CA LEU A 142 -26.84 -15.57 -10.10
C LEU A 142 -27.93 -15.75 -9.04
N PHE A 143 -27.58 -16.24 -7.85
CA PHE A 143 -28.56 -16.49 -6.80
C PHE A 143 -29.10 -15.21 -6.16
N SER A 144 -28.31 -14.12 -6.13
CA SER A 144 -28.83 -12.81 -5.74
C SER A 144 -29.92 -12.30 -6.68
N VAL A 145 -29.84 -12.64 -7.98
CA VAL A 145 -30.88 -12.30 -8.97
C VAL A 145 -32.10 -13.23 -8.84
N VAL A 146 -31.92 -14.48 -8.44
CA VAL A 146 -33.04 -15.40 -8.18
C VAL A 146 -33.82 -14.97 -6.93
N GLN A 147 -33.13 -14.48 -5.91
CA GLN A 147 -33.71 -14.04 -4.64
C GLN A 147 -34.11 -12.55 -4.64
N GLN A 148 -34.67 -12.05 -5.74
CA GLN A 148 -35.05 -10.62 -5.86
C GLN A 148 -36.03 -10.12 -4.79
N GLU A 149 -36.80 -11.02 -4.18
CA GLU A 149 -37.75 -10.71 -3.10
C GLU A 149 -37.05 -10.41 -1.75
N ASN A 150 -35.80 -10.84 -1.59
CA ASN A 150 -35.01 -10.59 -0.38
C ASN A 150 -34.44 -9.16 -0.40
N GLU A 151 -34.76 -8.38 0.63
CA GLU A 151 -34.29 -7.00 0.79
C GLU A 151 -32.76 -6.86 0.80
N LEU A 152 -32.03 -7.90 1.23
CA LEU A 152 -30.57 -7.91 1.30
C LEU A 152 -29.90 -8.47 0.03
N ALA A 153 -30.67 -9.04 -0.91
CA ALA A 153 -30.13 -9.58 -2.16
C ALA A 153 -29.34 -8.56 -3.01
N PRO A 154 -29.69 -7.26 -3.06
CA PRO A 154 -28.87 -6.26 -3.74
C PRO A 154 -27.43 -6.15 -3.20
N LEU A 155 -27.23 -6.37 -1.90
CA LEU A 155 -25.88 -6.37 -1.31
C LEU A 155 -25.10 -7.62 -1.75
N ALA A 156 -25.73 -8.79 -1.76
CA ALA A 156 -25.14 -10.00 -2.29
C ALA A 156 -24.81 -9.85 -3.79
N PHE A 157 -25.67 -9.19 -4.56
CA PHE A 157 -25.43 -8.87 -5.97
C PHE A 157 -24.18 -8.01 -6.17
N MET A 158 -24.04 -6.93 -5.38
CA MET A 158 -22.86 -6.05 -5.45
C MET A 158 -21.58 -6.79 -5.08
N ILE A 159 -21.63 -7.68 -4.08
CA ILE A 159 -20.50 -8.56 -3.73
C ILE A 159 -20.15 -9.47 -4.91
N GLY A 160 -21.13 -10.20 -5.45
CA GLY A 160 -20.94 -11.08 -6.59
C GLY A 160 -20.32 -10.35 -7.79
N LEU A 161 -20.89 -9.20 -8.17
CA LEU A 161 -20.43 -8.41 -9.33
C LEU A 161 -19.01 -7.88 -9.14
N SER A 162 -18.73 -7.26 -8.00
CA SER A 162 -17.41 -6.70 -7.72
C SER A 162 -16.34 -7.78 -7.64
N SER A 163 -16.64 -8.93 -7.02
CA SER A 163 -15.75 -10.08 -6.96
C SER A 163 -15.56 -10.76 -8.32
N THR A 164 -16.58 -10.79 -9.19
CA THR A 164 -16.45 -11.29 -10.57
C THR A 164 -15.49 -10.40 -11.37
N ILE A 165 -15.70 -9.08 -11.34
CA ILE A 165 -14.81 -8.12 -12.02
C ILE A 165 -13.38 -8.25 -11.49
N ALA A 166 -13.20 -8.27 -10.17
CA ALA A 166 -11.88 -8.41 -9.57
C ALA A 166 -11.18 -9.71 -10.01
N SER A 167 -11.91 -10.84 -9.99
CA SER A 167 -11.39 -12.14 -10.40
C SER A 167 -10.95 -12.17 -11.88
N LEU A 168 -11.67 -11.46 -12.76
CA LEU A 168 -11.33 -11.33 -14.17
C LEU A 168 -10.11 -10.43 -14.40
N VAL A 169 -10.04 -9.28 -13.73
CA VAL A 169 -8.91 -8.34 -13.82
C VAL A 169 -7.61 -9.03 -13.40
N TYR A 170 -7.66 -9.79 -12.31
CA TYR A 170 -6.49 -10.46 -11.74
C TYR A 170 -6.29 -11.90 -12.25
N PHE A 171 -6.99 -12.29 -13.31
CA PHE A 171 -6.93 -13.67 -13.81
C PHE A 171 -5.54 -14.05 -14.34
N LYS A 172 -4.81 -13.08 -14.92
CA LYS A 172 -3.48 -13.30 -15.53
C LYS A 172 -2.32 -12.82 -14.68
N ASP A 173 -2.59 -12.30 -13.48
CA ASP A 173 -1.55 -11.78 -12.57
C ASP A 173 -0.78 -12.95 -11.94
N LEU A 174 0.36 -13.34 -12.53
CA LEU A 174 1.24 -14.37 -11.96
C LEU A 174 2.30 -13.82 -11.00
N GLN A 175 2.63 -12.53 -11.09
CA GLN A 175 3.50 -11.83 -10.14
C GLN A 175 2.73 -10.73 -9.45
N ILE A 176 2.66 -10.79 -8.12
CA ILE A 176 1.86 -9.87 -7.32
C ILE A 176 2.66 -9.47 -6.10
N GLU A 177 2.58 -8.20 -5.70
CA GLU A 177 3.08 -7.78 -4.40
C GLU A 177 2.38 -8.58 -3.28
N LYS A 178 3.16 -9.28 -2.45
CA LYS A 178 2.70 -10.15 -1.35
C LYS A 178 1.66 -9.49 -0.47
N ARG A 179 1.85 -8.19 -0.22
CA ARG A 179 1.00 -7.38 0.64
C ARG A 179 -0.36 -7.07 -0.01
N THR A 180 -0.33 -6.71 -1.28
CA THR A 180 -1.54 -6.56 -2.11
C THR A 180 -2.28 -7.90 -2.20
N TYR A 181 -1.56 -9.01 -2.38
CA TYR A 181 -2.14 -10.35 -2.40
C TYR A 181 -2.84 -10.71 -1.07
N LYS A 182 -2.18 -10.53 0.09
CA LYS A 182 -2.81 -10.75 1.41
C LYS A 182 -4.08 -9.94 1.60
N THR A 183 -4.10 -8.70 1.11
CA THR A 183 -5.26 -7.82 1.21
C THR A 183 -6.40 -8.30 0.31
N ARG A 184 -6.08 -8.73 -0.92
CA ARG A 184 -7.04 -9.35 -1.87
C ARG A 184 -7.68 -10.59 -1.24
N ILE A 185 -6.88 -11.46 -0.61
CA ILE A 185 -7.33 -12.68 0.07
C ILE A 185 -8.34 -12.34 1.16
N LEU A 186 -7.95 -11.50 2.11
CA LEU A 186 -8.76 -11.18 3.29
C LEU A 186 -10.09 -10.52 2.87
N SER A 187 -10.02 -9.59 1.92
CA SER A 187 -11.22 -8.91 1.42
C SER A 187 -12.16 -9.87 0.72
N THR A 188 -11.65 -10.76 -0.13
CA THR A 188 -12.47 -11.74 -0.87
C THR A 188 -13.16 -12.72 0.07
N ILE A 189 -12.41 -13.28 1.04
CA ILE A 189 -12.97 -14.20 2.03
C ILE A 189 -14.04 -13.51 2.87
N ALA A 190 -13.75 -12.31 3.38
CA ALA A 190 -14.70 -11.56 4.19
C ALA A 190 -15.99 -11.24 3.41
N LEU A 191 -15.86 -10.84 2.13
CA LEU A 191 -17.02 -10.58 1.28
C LEU A 191 -17.84 -11.83 1.00
N PHE A 192 -17.24 -12.99 0.75
CA PHE A 192 -17.98 -14.23 0.52
C PHE A 192 -18.69 -14.73 1.78
N VAL A 193 -18.07 -14.59 2.96
CA VAL A 193 -18.73 -14.86 4.24
C VAL A 193 -19.88 -13.88 4.47
N LEU A 194 -19.71 -12.60 4.14
CA LEU A 194 -20.76 -11.59 4.24
C LEU A 194 -21.94 -11.90 3.30
N ALA A 195 -21.66 -12.38 2.08
CA ALA A 195 -22.69 -12.75 1.11
C ALA A 195 -23.59 -13.89 1.62
N VAL A 196 -23.04 -14.83 2.40
CA VAL A 196 -23.84 -15.89 3.06
C VAL A 196 -24.88 -15.29 4.01
N LEU A 197 -24.53 -14.20 4.72
CA LEU A 197 -25.47 -13.53 5.64
C LEU A 197 -26.56 -12.73 4.92
N PHE A 198 -26.32 -12.34 3.67
CA PHE A 198 -27.26 -11.54 2.88
C PHE A 198 -28.17 -12.37 1.99
N LEU A 199 -27.81 -13.62 1.68
CA LEU A 199 -28.66 -14.55 0.94
C LEU A 199 -29.64 -15.25 1.89
N GLU A 200 -30.87 -15.47 1.44
CA GLU A 200 -31.90 -16.14 2.23
C GLU A 200 -31.59 -17.61 2.52
N ASN A 201 -32.03 -18.06 3.70
CA ASN A 201 -31.95 -19.46 4.16
C ASN A 201 -32.89 -20.43 3.42
N SER A 202 -33.81 -19.92 2.60
CA SER A 202 -34.68 -20.74 1.74
C SER A 202 -33.88 -21.71 0.86
N TYR A 203 -32.64 -21.35 0.53
CA TYR A 203 -31.69 -22.17 -0.21
C TYR A 203 -30.47 -22.57 0.65
N GLY A 204 -30.68 -23.20 1.81
CA GLY A 204 -29.58 -23.56 2.72
C GLY A 204 -28.41 -24.32 2.08
N PHE A 205 -28.64 -25.11 1.02
CA PHE A 205 -27.56 -25.76 0.25
C PHE A 205 -26.59 -24.76 -0.40
N LEU A 206 -27.07 -23.58 -0.79
CA LEU A 206 -26.27 -22.52 -1.41
C LEU A 206 -25.24 -21.97 -0.42
N HIS A 207 -25.64 -21.78 0.83
CA HIS A 207 -24.73 -21.34 1.90
C HIS A 207 -23.61 -22.35 2.11
N TYR A 208 -23.93 -23.65 2.12
CA TYR A 208 -22.92 -24.71 2.21
C TYR A 208 -21.95 -24.68 1.02
N ILE A 209 -22.44 -24.48 -0.21
CA ILE A 209 -21.59 -24.37 -1.40
C ILE A 209 -20.66 -23.16 -1.27
N ILE A 210 -21.18 -21.98 -0.97
CA ILE A 210 -20.36 -20.75 -0.86
C ILE A 210 -19.30 -20.92 0.23
N LEU A 211 -19.66 -21.44 1.40
CA LEU A 211 -18.71 -21.67 2.50
C LEU A 211 -17.64 -22.71 2.13
N MET A 212 -18.03 -23.84 1.53
CA MET A 212 -17.10 -24.91 1.15
C MET A 212 -16.07 -24.41 0.14
N PHE A 213 -16.50 -23.68 -0.90
CA PHE A 213 -15.59 -23.10 -1.88
C PHE A 213 -14.75 -21.94 -1.31
N THR A 214 -15.28 -21.19 -0.33
CA THR A 214 -14.51 -20.16 0.38
C THR A 214 -13.39 -20.78 1.23
N ILE A 215 -13.66 -21.91 1.89
CA ILE A 215 -12.63 -22.68 2.62
C ILE A 215 -11.58 -23.21 1.65
N LEU A 216 -12.00 -23.81 0.53
CA LEU A 216 -11.08 -24.30 -0.50
C LEU A 216 -10.19 -23.18 -1.06
N LEU A 217 -10.78 -22.02 -1.35
CA LEU A 217 -10.06 -20.82 -1.80
C LEU A 217 -9.02 -20.37 -0.76
N THR A 218 -9.39 -20.39 0.52
CA THR A 218 -8.48 -20.07 1.63
C THR A 218 -7.29 -21.03 1.69
N LEU A 219 -7.50 -22.32 1.47
CA LEU A 219 -6.41 -23.32 1.43
C LEU A 219 -5.41 -23.02 0.31
N PHE A 220 -5.89 -22.75 -0.91
CA PHE A 220 -5.02 -22.39 -2.03
C PHE A 220 -4.26 -21.08 -1.80
N PHE A 221 -4.88 -20.12 -1.13
CA PHE A 221 -4.21 -18.88 -0.76
C PHE A 221 -3.08 -19.12 0.25
N ILE A 222 -3.29 -19.98 1.25
CA ILE A 222 -2.25 -20.35 2.22
C ILE A 222 -1.10 -21.11 1.54
N GLU A 223 -1.42 -22.02 0.61
CA GLU A 223 -0.41 -22.75 -0.17
C GLU A 223 0.51 -21.80 -0.96
N ASN A 224 -0.07 -20.83 -1.68
CA ASN A 224 0.68 -19.83 -2.44
C ASN A 224 1.57 -18.95 -1.54
N LEU A 225 1.12 -18.63 -0.32
CA LEU A 225 1.93 -17.88 0.65
C LEU A 225 3.09 -18.71 1.22
N LYS A 226 2.87 -20.01 1.50
CA LYS A 226 3.90 -20.92 2.03
C LYS A 226 4.95 -21.29 0.99
N SER A 227 4.54 -21.52 -0.27
CA SER A 227 5.45 -21.90 -1.35
C SER A 227 6.54 -20.84 -1.57
N ASN A 228 6.23 -19.56 -1.38
CA ASN A 228 7.20 -18.47 -1.55
C ASN A 228 8.15 -18.30 -0.34
N GLN A 229 7.76 -18.75 0.86
CA GLN A 229 8.68 -18.77 2.02
C GLN A 229 9.82 -19.79 1.86
N ASN A 230 9.59 -20.88 1.11
CA ASN A 230 10.60 -21.91 0.88
C ASN A 230 11.59 -21.58 -0.25
N ILE A 231 11.30 -20.56 -1.06
CA ILE A 231 12.20 -20.09 -2.14
C ILE A 231 13.23 -19.12 -1.55
N ASP A 232 12.80 -18.19 -0.68
CA ASP A 232 13.69 -17.25 0.02
C ASP A 232 14.73 -17.92 0.94
N VAL A 233 14.49 -19.17 1.38
CA VAL A 233 15.41 -19.91 2.27
C VAL A 233 16.49 -20.68 1.50
N LYS A 234 16.37 -20.83 0.18
CA LYS A 234 17.33 -21.59 -0.64
C LYS A 234 18.43 -20.74 -1.29
N GLU A 235 18.41 -19.43 -1.10
CA GLU A 235 19.49 -18.52 -1.51
C GLU A 235 20.23 -17.99 -0.28
N VAL A 236 20.99 -18.87 0.40
CA VAL A 236 22.12 -18.52 1.28
C VAL A 236 23.24 -19.53 1.06
#